data_AF-K8GRL5-F1
#
_entry.id   AF-K8GRL5-F1
#
_cell.length_a   1.000
_cell.length_b   1.000
_cell.length_c   1.000
_cell.angle_alpha   90.00
_cell.angle_beta   90.00
_cell.angle_gamma   90.00
#
_symmetry.space_group_name_H-M   'P 1'
#
loop_
_entity.id
_entity.type
_entity.pdbx_description
1 polymer ?
#
loop_
_entity_poly.entity_id
_entity_poly.type
_entity_poly.pdbx_seq_one_letter_code
_entity_poly.pdbx_strand_id
1 'polypeptide(L)'
;MKRPCLVITLSASLLGLVGCSSYFLHIPRPTQGESASTLSPDEHFQSARQLAWEAAVLVQHPPHPDSTWQEARVKWRQAIRHLKAIPSDQPISARAKQKLAEYEKKYSVITQRLTDETVATDLFEQAQTAAWQAAVTVQNPPHALTVWQRAAERWERAIRLLEKVPTFTTVSGEAEKKLQIYRNNYQAIAQRIEAEKTFLAAVAQFSATVTQLNMLQTQAVTGKSENPIGLNYEEYQSMVRSLQVALKEIETLPTAKSNPAYTEMKTAIADYEFALNIWQTYLRHKQANADWLQNGDFFNQRVPLSLIDSDRLLQRYNVKIIPSSETAKVPLKSTVWAVWDKANEHARSAQQIASRSR
;
A
#
# COMPACT_ATOMS: atom_id res chain seq x y z
N MET A 1 -9.59 23.93 1.56
CA MET A 1 -8.76 23.09 0.67
C MET A 1 -9.46 21.77 0.44
N LYS A 2 -9.73 21.42 -0.82
CA LYS A 2 -10.50 20.23 -1.21
C LYS A 2 -9.71 18.97 -0.86
N ARG A 3 -10.33 18.02 -0.16
CA ARG A 3 -9.79 16.68 0.10
C ARG A 3 -9.68 15.93 -1.25
N PRO A 4 -8.53 15.33 -1.60
CA PRO A 4 -8.51 14.36 -2.69
C PRO A 4 -9.16 13.07 -2.18
N CYS A 5 -10.44 12.88 -2.49
CA CYS A 5 -11.06 11.56 -2.41
C CYS A 5 -10.42 10.68 -3.49
N LEU A 6 -9.68 9.66 -3.06
CA LEU A 6 -9.24 8.56 -3.90
C LEU A 6 -10.51 7.76 -4.29
N VAL A 7 -11.13 8.10 -5.41
CA VAL A 7 -12.26 7.34 -5.95
C VAL A 7 -11.68 6.12 -6.67
N ILE A 8 -11.63 4.99 -5.96
CA ILE A 8 -11.36 3.69 -6.57
C ILE A 8 -12.67 3.19 -7.17
N THR A 9 -12.89 3.46 -8.46
CA THR A 9 -13.99 2.87 -9.21
C THR A 9 -13.69 1.39 -9.46
N LEU A 10 -14.39 0.51 -8.75
CA LEU A 10 -14.44 -0.93 -9.02
C LEU A 10 -15.55 -1.20 -10.04
N SER A 11 -15.19 -1.45 -11.29
CA SER A 11 -16.10 -1.98 -12.30
C SER A 11 -16.21 -3.50 -12.13
N ALA A 12 -17.32 -3.96 -11.57
CA ALA A 12 -17.66 -5.38 -11.45
C ALA A 12 -18.48 -5.82 -12.67
N SER A 13 -17.95 -6.78 -13.43
CA SER A 13 -18.73 -7.52 -14.44
C SER A 13 -18.68 -9.01 -14.09
N LEU A 14 -19.85 -9.53 -13.70
CA LEU A 14 -20.10 -10.92 -13.31
C LEU A 14 -20.04 -11.85 -14.54
N LEU A 15 -19.35 -12.98 -14.38
CA LEU A 15 -19.40 -14.15 -15.26
C LEU A 15 -20.68 -14.97 -14.98
N GLY A 16 -21.48 -15.18 -16.03
CA GLY A 16 -22.60 -16.11 -16.04
C GLY A 16 -22.13 -17.54 -16.34
N LEU A 17 -22.38 -18.47 -15.42
CA LEU A 17 -22.23 -19.90 -15.63
C LEU A 17 -23.51 -20.45 -16.28
N VAL A 18 -23.42 -20.88 -17.54
CA VAL A 18 -24.47 -21.66 -18.22
C VAL A 18 -24.10 -23.13 -18.09
N GLY A 19 -24.94 -23.88 -17.37
CA GLY A 19 -24.90 -25.34 -17.34
C GLY A 19 -25.51 -25.92 -18.61
N CYS A 20 -24.74 -26.76 -19.31
CA CYS A 20 -25.27 -27.57 -20.40
C CYS A 20 -25.73 -28.93 -19.87
N SER A 21 -27.04 -29.13 -19.96
CA SER A 21 -27.78 -30.35 -19.71
C SER A 21 -27.43 -31.43 -20.75
N SER A 22 -27.17 -32.65 -20.28
CA SER A 22 -26.89 -33.83 -21.09
C SER A 22 -28.19 -34.42 -21.66
N TYR A 23 -28.47 -34.13 -22.93
CA TYR A 23 -29.46 -34.88 -23.71
C TYR A 23 -28.74 -35.86 -24.62
N PHE A 24 -28.87 -37.15 -24.29
CA PHE A 24 -28.55 -38.27 -25.18
C PHE A 24 -29.54 -38.27 -26.35
N LEU A 25 -29.09 -37.86 -27.54
CA LEU A 25 -29.79 -38.13 -28.79
C LEU A 25 -29.17 -39.34 -29.48
N HIS A 26 -30.02 -40.33 -29.71
CA HIS A 26 -29.79 -41.54 -30.48
C HIS A 26 -29.49 -41.16 -31.95
N ILE A 27 -28.27 -41.37 -32.41
CA ILE A 27 -27.89 -41.18 -33.82
C ILE A 27 -28.04 -42.53 -34.54
N PRO A 28 -28.85 -42.62 -35.61
CA PRO A 28 -28.94 -43.83 -36.41
C PRO A 28 -27.64 -44.06 -37.20
N ARG A 29 -27.29 -45.33 -37.30
CA ARG A 29 -26.16 -45.87 -38.08
C ARG A 29 -26.27 -45.43 -39.55
N PRO A 30 -25.26 -44.74 -40.13
CA PRO A 30 -25.24 -44.54 -41.56
C PRO A 30 -24.90 -45.87 -42.24
N THR A 31 -25.81 -46.26 -43.12
CA THR A 31 -25.65 -47.26 -44.18
C THR A 31 -24.36 -47.00 -44.97
N GLN A 32 -23.63 -48.08 -45.22
CA GLN A 32 -22.55 -48.10 -46.20
C GLN A 32 -23.09 -47.73 -47.58
N GLY A 33 -22.40 -46.83 -48.28
CA GLY A 33 -22.68 -46.53 -49.67
C GLY A 33 -22.64 -45.04 -50.02
N GLU A 34 -21.55 -44.34 -49.69
CA GLU A 34 -21.21 -43.07 -50.32
C GLU A 34 -19.75 -43.17 -50.75
N SER A 35 -19.53 -43.21 -52.06
CA SER A 35 -18.21 -43.06 -52.66
C SER A 35 -17.59 -41.79 -52.11
N ALA A 36 -16.57 -41.91 -51.27
CA ALA A 36 -15.74 -40.79 -50.88
C ALA A 36 -15.13 -40.22 -52.17
N SER A 37 -15.72 -39.16 -52.69
CA SER A 37 -15.19 -38.43 -53.84
C SER A 37 -13.83 -37.88 -53.44
N THR A 38 -12.78 -38.62 -53.77
CA THR A 38 -11.41 -38.12 -53.75
C THR A 38 -11.35 -36.92 -54.69
N LEU A 39 -11.23 -35.72 -54.11
CA LEU A 39 -11.07 -34.48 -54.86
C LEU A 39 -9.95 -34.67 -55.91
N SER A 40 -10.17 -34.15 -57.11
CA SER A 40 -9.16 -34.09 -58.14
C SER A 40 -7.98 -33.18 -57.73
N PRO A 41 -6.79 -33.34 -58.34
CA PRO A 41 -5.66 -32.46 -58.09
C PRO A 41 -5.96 -30.96 -58.28
N ASP A 42 -6.78 -30.61 -59.28
CA ASP A 42 -7.21 -29.23 -59.53
C ASP A 42 -8.16 -28.71 -58.44
N GLU A 43 -9.13 -29.52 -57.99
CA GLU A 43 -10.03 -29.15 -56.90
C GLU A 43 -9.30 -28.95 -55.57
N HIS A 44 -8.29 -29.79 -55.29
CA HIS A 44 -7.38 -29.57 -54.17
C HIS A 44 -6.66 -28.22 -54.30
N PHE A 45 -6.12 -27.90 -55.48
CA PHE A 45 -5.41 -26.64 -55.70
C PHE A 45 -6.33 -25.42 -55.55
N GLN A 46 -7.56 -25.46 -56.09
CA GLN A 46 -8.52 -24.35 -55.94
C GLN A 46 -9.01 -24.19 -54.51
N SER A 47 -9.32 -25.29 -53.82
CA SER A 47 -9.70 -25.26 -52.40
C SER A 47 -8.61 -24.62 -51.55
N ALA A 48 -7.34 -24.98 -51.80
CA ALA A 48 -6.20 -24.36 -51.13
C ALA A 48 -6.11 -22.85 -51.39
N ARG A 49 -6.34 -22.40 -52.63
CA ARG A 49 -6.32 -20.97 -52.97
C ARG A 49 -7.45 -20.20 -52.29
N GLN A 50 -8.66 -20.74 -52.27
CA GLN A 50 -9.80 -20.09 -51.63
C GLN A 50 -9.56 -19.93 -50.12
N LEU A 51 -9.19 -21.00 -49.42
CA LEU A 51 -8.91 -20.97 -47.98
C LEU A 51 -7.78 -20.01 -47.63
N ALA A 52 -6.72 -19.97 -48.43
CA ALA A 52 -5.62 -19.02 -48.27
C ALA A 52 -6.06 -17.56 -48.47
N TRP A 53 -6.93 -17.31 -49.45
CA TRP A 53 -7.49 -15.98 -49.68
C TRP A 53 -8.38 -15.54 -48.52
N GLU A 54 -9.29 -16.40 -48.05
CA GLU A 54 -10.12 -16.14 -46.87
C GLU A 54 -9.26 -15.84 -45.63
N ALA A 55 -8.23 -16.66 -45.39
CA ALA A 55 -7.30 -16.44 -44.28
C ALA A 55 -6.55 -15.11 -44.38
N ALA A 56 -6.16 -14.70 -45.60
CA ALA A 56 -5.49 -13.44 -45.84
C ALA A 56 -6.43 -12.24 -45.63
N VAL A 57 -7.71 -12.36 -46.03
CA VAL A 57 -8.74 -11.34 -45.83
C VAL A 57 -9.05 -11.15 -44.35
N LEU A 58 -9.17 -12.23 -43.58
CA LEU A 58 -9.47 -12.17 -42.13
C LEU A 58 -8.49 -11.31 -41.34
N VAL A 59 -7.23 -11.26 -41.76
CA VAL A 59 -6.13 -10.65 -41.00
C VAL A 59 -5.66 -9.31 -41.57
N GLN A 60 -6.41 -8.73 -42.51
CA GLN A 60 -6.11 -7.39 -43.01
C GLN A 60 -6.39 -6.34 -41.93
N HIS A 61 -5.60 -5.28 -41.91
CA HIS A 61 -5.75 -4.17 -40.96
C HIS A 61 -5.71 -4.60 -39.48
N PRO A 62 -4.61 -5.25 -39.01
CA PRO A 62 -4.44 -5.57 -37.58
C PRO A 62 -4.41 -4.29 -36.71
N PRO A 63 -4.63 -4.39 -35.39
CA PRO A 63 -4.70 -5.61 -34.58
C PRO A 63 -6.07 -6.31 -34.62
N HIS A 64 -6.08 -7.62 -34.36
CA HIS A 64 -7.27 -8.47 -34.29
C HIS A 64 -7.26 -9.33 -33.04
N PRO A 65 -8.43 -9.71 -32.49
CA PRO A 65 -8.49 -10.61 -31.34
C PRO A 65 -7.88 -11.98 -31.69
N ASP A 66 -7.49 -12.72 -30.66
CA ASP A 66 -6.93 -14.07 -30.76
C ASP A 66 -7.82 -15.02 -31.59
N SER A 67 -9.14 -14.92 -31.46
CA SER A 67 -10.11 -15.70 -32.22
C SER A 67 -9.97 -15.53 -33.74
N THR A 68 -9.75 -14.30 -34.21
CA THR A 68 -9.54 -14.01 -35.65
C THR A 68 -8.21 -14.58 -36.15
N TRP A 69 -7.13 -14.44 -35.38
CA TRP A 69 -5.84 -15.05 -35.73
C TRP A 69 -5.91 -16.58 -35.73
N GLN A 70 -6.65 -17.16 -34.78
CA GLN A 70 -6.88 -18.58 -34.68
C GLN A 70 -7.65 -19.12 -35.89
N GLU A 71 -8.68 -18.41 -36.34
CA GLU A 71 -9.44 -18.77 -37.52
C GLU A 71 -8.57 -18.75 -38.78
N ALA A 72 -7.79 -17.68 -38.98
CA ALA A 72 -6.85 -17.58 -40.09
C ALA A 72 -5.81 -18.69 -40.04
N ARG A 73 -5.28 -19.04 -38.86
CA ARG A 73 -4.34 -20.16 -38.66
C ARG A 73 -4.94 -21.48 -39.12
N VAL A 74 -6.20 -21.75 -38.77
CA VAL A 74 -6.90 -22.98 -39.19
C VAL A 74 -7.08 -23.02 -40.70
N LYS A 75 -7.49 -21.92 -41.34
CA LYS A 75 -7.66 -21.84 -42.80
C LYS A 75 -6.33 -22.01 -43.55
N TRP A 76 -5.25 -21.38 -43.10
CA TRP A 76 -3.90 -21.62 -43.65
C TRP A 76 -3.47 -23.08 -43.55
N ARG A 77 -3.69 -23.72 -42.39
CA ARG A 77 -3.40 -25.15 -42.20
C ARG A 77 -4.23 -26.04 -43.13
N GLN A 78 -5.50 -25.72 -43.32
CA GLN A 78 -6.37 -26.44 -44.27
C GLN A 78 -5.87 -26.29 -45.70
N ALA A 79 -5.52 -25.07 -46.14
CA ALA A 79 -4.94 -24.83 -47.46
C ALA A 79 -3.66 -25.63 -47.70
N ILE A 80 -2.75 -25.67 -46.71
CA ILE A 80 -1.54 -26.49 -46.75
C ILE A 80 -1.87 -27.97 -46.91
N ARG A 81 -2.87 -28.50 -46.19
CA ARG A 81 -3.31 -29.90 -46.34
C ARG A 81 -3.80 -30.21 -47.75
N HIS A 82 -4.58 -29.31 -48.36
CA HIS A 82 -5.03 -29.51 -49.74
C HIS A 82 -3.85 -29.54 -50.72
N LEU A 83 -2.83 -28.67 -50.56
CA LEU A 83 -1.65 -28.68 -51.44
C LEU A 83 -0.79 -29.94 -51.25
N LYS A 84 -0.68 -30.47 -50.03
CA LYS A 84 0.05 -31.73 -49.74
C LYS A 84 -0.65 -32.98 -50.29
N ALA A 85 -1.96 -32.92 -50.52
CA ALA A 85 -2.73 -34.02 -51.08
C ALA A 85 -2.56 -34.17 -52.62
N ILE A 86 -1.96 -33.18 -53.30
CA ILE A 86 -1.71 -33.22 -54.74
C ILE A 86 -0.52 -34.17 -55.03
N PRO A 87 -0.71 -35.26 -55.81
CA PRO A 87 0.36 -36.20 -56.14
C PRO A 87 1.51 -35.55 -56.93
N SER A 88 2.75 -36.03 -56.77
CA SER A 88 3.93 -35.36 -57.37
C SER A 88 4.05 -35.49 -58.89
N ASP A 89 3.29 -36.39 -59.50
CA ASP A 89 3.26 -36.70 -60.94
C ASP A 89 2.23 -35.89 -61.73
N GLN A 90 1.41 -35.07 -61.06
CA GLN A 90 0.38 -34.26 -61.73
C GLN A 90 0.98 -33.02 -62.41
N PRO A 91 0.38 -32.54 -63.52
CA PRO A 91 0.82 -31.32 -64.20
C PRO A 91 0.86 -30.09 -63.29
N ILE A 92 -0.05 -29.99 -62.33
CA ILE A 92 -0.16 -28.84 -61.40
C ILE A 92 0.87 -28.86 -60.25
N SER A 93 1.61 -29.96 -60.08
CA SER A 93 2.40 -30.22 -58.88
C SER A 93 3.55 -29.24 -58.67
N ALA A 94 4.17 -28.74 -59.74
CA ALA A 94 5.18 -27.69 -59.64
C ALA A 94 4.61 -26.40 -59.00
N ARG A 95 3.42 -25.98 -59.45
CA ARG A 95 2.73 -24.81 -58.92
C ARG A 95 2.22 -25.04 -57.49
N ALA A 96 1.74 -26.26 -57.20
CA ALA A 96 1.33 -26.65 -55.85
C ALA A 96 2.49 -26.58 -54.85
N LYS A 97 3.68 -27.09 -55.21
CA LYS A 97 4.90 -27.01 -54.38
C LYS A 97 5.32 -25.56 -54.12
N GLN A 98 5.27 -24.69 -55.12
CA GLN A 98 5.58 -23.27 -54.94
C GLN A 98 4.61 -22.60 -53.96
N LYS A 99 3.30 -22.82 -54.13
CA LYS A 99 2.29 -22.27 -53.21
C LYS A 99 2.38 -22.86 -51.81
N LEU A 100 2.76 -24.13 -51.69
CA LEU A 100 2.94 -24.79 -50.40
C LEU A 100 4.01 -24.09 -49.57
N ALA A 101 5.18 -23.80 -50.15
CA ALA A 101 6.25 -23.08 -49.46
C ALA A 101 5.82 -21.66 -49.02
N GLU A 102 5.07 -20.96 -49.88
CA GLU A 102 4.50 -19.65 -49.53
C GLU A 102 3.52 -19.75 -48.35
N TYR A 103 2.62 -20.73 -48.38
CA TYR A 103 1.57 -20.89 -47.38
C TYR A 103 2.14 -21.35 -46.04
N GLU A 104 3.17 -22.21 -46.03
CA GLU A 104 3.88 -22.61 -44.82
C GLU A 104 4.54 -21.40 -44.14
N LYS A 105 5.13 -20.47 -44.91
CA LYS A 105 5.65 -19.21 -44.36
C LYS A 105 4.54 -18.33 -43.76
N LYS A 106 3.41 -18.18 -44.46
CA LYS A 106 2.25 -17.42 -43.96
C LYS A 106 1.67 -18.03 -42.69
N TYR A 107 1.52 -19.35 -42.66
CA TYR A 107 1.06 -20.09 -41.49
C TYR A 107 1.97 -19.85 -40.27
N SER A 108 3.30 -19.87 -40.46
CA SER A 108 4.26 -19.56 -39.39
C SER A 108 4.07 -18.14 -38.85
N VAL A 109 3.94 -17.13 -39.72
CA VAL A 109 3.69 -15.73 -39.31
C VAL A 109 2.39 -15.61 -38.52
N ILE A 110 1.29 -16.20 -39.00
CA ILE A 110 0.00 -16.15 -38.30
C ILE A 110 0.05 -16.88 -36.96
N THR A 111 0.78 -17.99 -36.89
CA THR A 111 0.99 -18.70 -35.62
C THR A 111 1.72 -17.82 -34.61
N GLN A 112 2.78 -17.11 -35.02
CA GLN A 112 3.48 -16.17 -34.15
C GLN A 112 2.56 -15.03 -33.70
N ARG A 113 1.78 -14.44 -34.61
CA ARG A 113 0.83 -13.37 -34.28
C ARG A 113 -0.20 -13.80 -33.24
N LEU A 114 -0.75 -15.00 -33.39
CA LEU A 114 -1.65 -15.57 -32.39
C LEU A 114 -0.97 -15.71 -31.03
N THR A 115 0.28 -16.19 -30.99
CA THR A 115 1.04 -16.29 -29.74
C THR A 115 1.26 -14.93 -29.08
N ASP A 116 1.67 -13.92 -29.85
CA ASP A 116 1.88 -12.56 -29.34
C ASP A 116 0.58 -11.98 -28.77
N GLU A 117 -0.55 -12.19 -29.46
CA GLU A 117 -1.86 -11.72 -29.02
C GLU A 117 -2.31 -12.40 -27.72
N THR A 118 -2.19 -13.73 -27.63
CA THR A 118 -2.54 -14.48 -26.42
C THR A 118 -1.67 -14.07 -25.22
N VAL A 119 -0.36 -13.92 -25.43
CA VAL A 119 0.57 -13.48 -24.37
C VAL A 119 0.25 -12.05 -23.93
N ALA A 120 -0.08 -11.16 -24.85
CA ALA A 120 -0.44 -9.78 -24.53
C ALA A 120 -1.70 -9.71 -23.65
N THR A 121 -2.74 -10.47 -24.00
CA THR A 121 -3.98 -10.54 -23.22
C THR A 121 -3.73 -11.09 -21.81
N ASP A 122 -2.96 -12.17 -21.69
CA ASP A 122 -2.60 -12.75 -20.37
C ASP A 122 -1.79 -11.78 -19.50
N LEU A 123 -0.78 -11.12 -20.07
CA LEU A 123 0.00 -10.08 -19.38
C LEU A 123 -0.90 -8.94 -18.87
N PHE A 124 -1.84 -8.50 -19.71
CA PHE A 124 -2.77 -7.43 -19.39
C PHE A 124 -3.73 -7.83 -18.26
N GLU A 125 -4.31 -9.03 -18.29
CA GLU A 125 -5.18 -9.56 -17.23
C GLU A 125 -4.44 -9.74 -15.89
N GLN A 126 -3.23 -10.28 -15.94
CA GLN A 126 -2.39 -10.42 -14.74
C GLN A 126 -2.03 -9.06 -14.15
N ALA A 127 -1.76 -8.05 -14.99
CA ALA A 127 -1.49 -6.70 -14.52
C ALA A 127 -2.70 -6.10 -13.80
N GLN A 128 -3.90 -6.26 -14.37
CA GLN A 128 -5.14 -5.80 -13.74
C GLN A 128 -5.39 -6.47 -12.40
N THR A 129 -5.14 -7.78 -12.31
CA THR A 129 -5.26 -8.54 -11.06
C THR A 129 -4.28 -8.04 -10.00
N ALA A 130 -3.01 -7.83 -10.35
CA ALA A 130 -2.00 -7.33 -9.42
C ALA A 130 -2.34 -5.91 -8.94
N ALA A 131 -2.79 -5.03 -9.83
CA ALA A 131 -3.26 -3.69 -9.50
C ALA A 131 -4.47 -3.69 -8.56
N TRP A 132 -5.46 -4.56 -8.81
CA TRP A 132 -6.62 -4.71 -7.94
C TRP A 132 -6.21 -5.17 -6.54
N GLN A 133 -5.34 -6.18 -6.44
CA GLN A 133 -4.80 -6.64 -5.16
C GLN A 133 -4.07 -5.51 -4.43
N ALA A 134 -3.27 -4.71 -5.13
CA ALA A 134 -2.59 -3.55 -4.56
C ALA A 134 -3.58 -2.53 -3.98
N ALA A 135 -4.63 -2.20 -4.74
CA ALA A 135 -5.66 -1.25 -4.31
C ALA A 135 -6.44 -1.75 -3.09
N VAL A 136 -6.87 -3.02 -3.08
CA VAL A 136 -7.59 -3.62 -1.95
C VAL A 136 -6.73 -3.70 -0.69
N THR A 137 -5.43 -3.97 -0.84
CA THR A 137 -4.48 -4.06 0.29
C THR A 137 -4.44 -2.79 1.14
N VAL A 138 -4.71 -1.63 0.55
CA VAL A 138 -4.60 -0.32 1.22
C VAL A 138 -5.94 0.35 1.47
N GLN A 139 -7.06 -0.35 1.26
CA GLN A 139 -8.38 0.18 1.60
C GLN A 139 -8.52 0.41 3.11
N ASN A 140 -9.26 1.45 3.49
CA ASN A 140 -9.55 1.80 4.89
C ASN A 140 -8.29 2.00 5.76
N PRO A 141 -7.41 2.98 5.43
CA PRO A 141 -6.27 3.32 6.27
C PRO A 141 -6.72 3.81 7.68
N PRO A 142 -5.85 3.77 8.71
CA PRO A 142 -4.39 3.60 8.66
C PRO A 142 -3.91 2.14 8.58
N HIS A 143 -2.74 1.93 7.97
CA HIS A 143 -2.08 0.62 7.82
C HIS A 143 -0.63 0.68 8.28
N ALA A 144 -0.09 -0.47 8.70
CA ALA A 144 1.33 -0.66 9.00
C ALA A 144 2.22 -0.46 7.76
N LEU A 145 3.50 -0.12 7.96
CA LEU A 145 4.49 0.09 6.91
C LEU A 145 4.59 -1.11 5.96
N THR A 146 4.61 -2.33 6.51
CA THR A 146 4.68 -3.57 5.73
C THR A 146 3.48 -3.75 4.78
N VAL A 147 2.30 -3.26 5.13
CA VAL A 147 1.11 -3.31 4.26
C VAL A 147 1.29 -2.39 3.06
N TRP A 148 1.78 -1.17 3.28
CA TRP A 148 2.10 -0.23 2.20
C TRP A 148 3.18 -0.76 1.27
N GLN A 149 4.23 -1.39 1.81
CA GLN A 149 5.30 -2.01 1.03
C GLN A 149 4.77 -3.14 0.14
N ARG A 150 3.93 -4.04 0.67
CA ARG A 150 3.30 -5.10 -0.14
C ARG A 150 2.43 -4.53 -1.26
N ALA A 151 1.74 -3.41 -1.02
CA ALA A 151 0.97 -2.75 -2.06
C ALA A 151 1.88 -2.16 -3.15
N ALA A 152 3.01 -1.56 -2.78
CA ALA A 152 4.00 -1.05 -3.73
C ALA A 152 4.57 -2.16 -4.62
N GLU A 153 4.94 -3.31 -4.05
CA GLU A 153 5.43 -4.48 -4.80
C GLU A 153 4.42 -4.97 -5.83
N ARG A 154 3.13 -4.99 -5.48
CA ARG A 154 2.05 -5.40 -6.38
C ARG A 154 1.81 -4.38 -7.51
N TRP A 155 1.85 -3.09 -7.20
CA TRP A 155 1.81 -2.04 -8.22
C TRP A 155 2.99 -2.13 -9.19
N GLU A 156 4.19 -2.35 -8.67
CA GLU A 156 5.39 -2.51 -9.49
C GLU A 156 5.31 -3.75 -10.38
N ARG A 157 4.78 -4.87 -9.85
CA ARG A 157 4.47 -6.06 -10.66
C ARG A 157 3.48 -5.75 -11.78
N ALA A 158 2.40 -5.03 -11.50
CA ALA A 158 1.41 -4.65 -12.51
C ALA A 158 2.05 -3.79 -13.62
N ILE A 159 2.88 -2.81 -13.24
CA ILE A 159 3.64 -1.95 -14.17
C ILE A 159 4.54 -2.80 -15.07
N ARG A 160 5.37 -3.69 -14.50
CA ARG A 160 6.28 -4.56 -15.27
C ARG A 160 5.56 -5.51 -16.23
N LEU A 161 4.34 -5.93 -15.90
CA LEU A 161 3.52 -6.77 -16.78
C LEU A 161 3.01 -5.96 -17.99
N LEU A 162 2.52 -4.74 -17.76
CA LEU A 162 2.06 -3.85 -18.84
C LEU A 162 3.20 -3.40 -19.77
N GLU A 163 4.41 -3.19 -19.23
CA GLU A 163 5.59 -2.83 -20.04
C GLU A 163 6.03 -3.95 -21.01
N LYS A 164 5.59 -5.19 -20.80
CA LYS A 164 5.86 -6.33 -21.69
C LYS A 164 4.81 -6.53 -22.78
N VAL A 165 3.72 -5.77 -22.75
CA VAL A 165 2.65 -5.87 -23.76
C VAL A 165 3.18 -5.33 -25.10
N PRO A 166 3.23 -6.14 -26.18
CA PRO A 166 3.65 -5.66 -27.49
C PRO A 166 2.72 -4.55 -28.02
N THR A 167 3.27 -3.53 -28.67
CA THR A 167 2.50 -2.35 -29.11
C THR A 167 1.51 -2.63 -30.25
N PHE A 168 1.67 -3.75 -30.94
CA PHE A 168 0.88 -4.13 -32.12
C PHE A 168 -0.28 -5.08 -31.83
N THR A 169 -0.56 -5.40 -30.55
CA THR A 169 -1.66 -6.30 -30.14
C THR A 169 -2.93 -5.51 -29.84
N THR A 170 -4.07 -6.18 -29.68
CA THR A 170 -5.35 -5.46 -29.46
C THR A 170 -5.40 -4.71 -28.14
N VAL A 171 -4.75 -5.24 -27.09
CA VAL A 171 -4.77 -4.67 -25.74
C VAL A 171 -3.76 -3.53 -25.54
N SER A 172 -2.88 -3.25 -26.50
CA SER A 172 -1.76 -2.32 -26.32
C SER A 172 -2.20 -0.91 -25.92
N GLY A 173 -3.24 -0.37 -26.57
CA GLY A 173 -3.75 0.97 -26.28
C GLY A 173 -4.39 1.09 -24.89
N GLU A 174 -5.00 0.02 -24.38
CA GLU A 174 -5.53 0.02 -23.00
C GLU A 174 -4.41 -0.23 -21.97
N ALA A 175 -3.43 -1.08 -22.30
CA ALA A 175 -2.24 -1.31 -21.49
C ALA A 175 -1.46 -0.01 -21.25
N GLU A 176 -1.25 0.81 -22.28
CA GLU A 176 -0.57 2.10 -22.16
C GLU A 176 -1.32 3.08 -21.24
N LYS A 177 -2.65 3.16 -21.38
CA LYS A 177 -3.49 3.99 -20.50
C LYS A 177 -3.40 3.54 -19.04
N LYS A 178 -3.50 2.23 -18.78
CA LYS A 178 -3.40 1.68 -17.41
C LYS A 178 -1.98 1.84 -16.85
N LEU A 179 -0.95 1.74 -17.67
CA LEU A 179 0.44 1.92 -17.25
C LEU A 179 0.64 3.31 -16.62
N GLN A 180 0.09 4.36 -17.24
CA GLN A 180 0.15 5.70 -16.67
C GLN A 180 -0.59 5.80 -15.33
N ILE A 181 -1.79 5.22 -15.24
CA ILE A 181 -2.58 5.19 -14.00
C ILE A 181 -1.81 4.45 -12.89
N TYR A 182 -1.22 3.31 -13.21
CA TYR A 182 -0.54 2.45 -12.24
C TYR A 182 0.76 3.09 -11.73
N ARG A 183 1.50 3.80 -12.59
CA ARG A 183 2.67 4.60 -12.18
C ARG A 183 2.28 5.71 -11.20
N ASN A 184 1.18 6.43 -11.47
CA ASN A 184 0.68 7.46 -10.55
C ASN A 184 0.27 6.86 -9.19
N ASN A 185 -0.43 5.72 -9.21
CA ASN A 185 -0.82 5.02 -7.98
C ASN A 185 0.40 4.53 -7.20
N TYR A 186 1.39 3.94 -7.88
CA TYR A 186 2.65 3.53 -7.27
C TYR A 186 3.37 4.71 -6.61
N GLN A 187 3.46 5.85 -7.29
CA GLN A 187 4.09 7.05 -6.73
C GLN A 187 3.37 7.53 -5.46
N ALA A 188 2.04 7.52 -5.44
CA ALA A 188 1.27 7.87 -4.25
C ALA A 188 1.55 6.91 -3.07
N ILE A 189 1.67 5.60 -3.36
CA ILE A 189 2.04 4.60 -2.34
C ILE A 189 3.49 4.80 -1.87
N ALA A 190 4.42 5.12 -2.77
CA ALA A 190 5.82 5.37 -2.41
C ALA A 190 5.96 6.59 -1.48
N GLN A 191 5.26 7.69 -1.78
CA GLN A 191 5.19 8.85 -0.89
C GLN A 191 4.60 8.49 0.47
N ARG A 192 3.59 7.62 0.49
CA ARG A 192 2.98 7.14 1.74
C ARG A 192 3.94 6.30 2.58
N ILE A 193 4.72 5.42 1.96
CA ILE A 193 5.77 4.64 2.62
C ILE A 193 6.79 5.58 3.29
N GLU A 194 7.20 6.64 2.59
CA GLU A 194 8.18 7.57 3.14
C GLU A 194 7.64 8.39 4.33
N ALA A 195 6.38 8.82 4.24
CA ALA A 195 5.70 9.46 5.36
C ALA A 195 5.60 8.53 6.58
N GLU A 196 5.29 7.25 6.37
CA GLU A 196 5.21 6.27 7.46
C GLU A 196 6.59 5.99 8.08
N LYS A 197 7.65 5.86 7.28
CA LYS A 197 9.03 5.75 7.79
C LYS A 197 9.43 6.97 8.61
N THR A 198 9.13 8.17 8.12
CA THR A 198 9.42 9.43 8.81
C THR A 198 8.67 9.47 10.15
N PHE A 199 7.40 9.07 10.15
CA PHE A 199 6.60 8.96 11.38
C PHE A 199 7.24 8.01 12.40
N LEU A 200 7.63 6.80 11.97
CA LEU A 200 8.25 5.80 12.84
C LEU A 200 9.62 6.24 13.39
N ALA A 201 10.41 6.95 12.58
CA ALA A 201 11.68 7.53 13.02
C ALA A 201 11.46 8.61 14.08
N ALA A 202 10.47 9.47 13.88
CA ALA A 202 10.14 10.52 14.83
C ALA A 202 9.59 9.97 16.16
N VAL A 203 8.79 8.90 16.13
CA VAL A 203 8.38 8.18 17.37
C VAL A 203 9.59 7.57 18.09
N ALA A 204 10.58 7.04 17.36
CA ALA A 204 11.80 6.53 17.97
C ALA A 204 12.61 7.66 18.64
N GLN A 205 12.73 8.81 17.99
CA GLN A 205 13.40 9.99 18.55
C GLN A 205 12.67 10.55 19.78
N PHE A 206 11.33 10.56 19.74
CA PHE A 206 10.48 10.90 20.88
C PHE A 206 10.78 9.98 22.08
N SER A 207 10.79 8.67 21.85
CA SER A 207 11.11 7.66 22.88
C SER A 207 12.53 7.82 23.45
N ALA A 208 13.52 8.15 22.62
CA ALA A 208 14.88 8.44 23.07
C ALA A 208 14.92 9.67 24.01
N THR A 209 14.22 10.74 23.65
CA THR A 209 14.12 11.96 24.48
C THR A 209 13.40 11.67 25.81
N VAL A 210 12.34 10.87 25.79
CA VAL A 210 11.65 10.40 27.00
C VAL A 210 12.56 9.56 27.88
N THR A 211 13.43 8.74 27.30
CA THR A 211 14.41 7.96 28.06
C THR A 211 15.41 8.88 28.78
N GLN A 212 15.86 9.96 28.15
CA GLN A 212 16.70 10.97 28.78
C GLN A 212 15.98 11.71 29.92
N LEU A 213 14.71 12.08 29.72
CA LEU A 213 13.87 12.63 30.79
C LEU A 213 13.82 11.69 31.99
N ASN A 214 13.61 10.38 31.77
CA ASN A 214 13.55 9.40 32.87
C ASN A 214 14.89 9.24 33.61
N MET A 215 16.02 9.46 32.93
CA MET A 215 17.33 9.50 33.60
C MET A 215 17.42 10.70 34.55
N LEU A 216 16.92 11.88 34.17
CA LEU A 216 16.86 13.04 35.07
C LEU A 216 16.02 12.76 36.31
N GLN A 217 14.85 12.14 36.14
CA GLN A 217 14.00 11.72 37.26
C GLN A 217 14.74 10.73 38.18
N THR A 218 15.46 9.77 37.60
CA THR A 218 16.22 8.75 38.36
C THR A 218 17.39 9.38 39.14
N GLN A 219 18.15 10.28 38.52
CA GLN A 219 19.25 11.01 39.19
C GLN A 219 18.72 11.85 40.36
N ALA A 220 17.56 12.49 40.19
CA ALA A 220 16.90 13.26 41.24
C ALA A 220 16.43 12.43 42.42
N VAL A 221 15.82 11.26 42.15
CA VAL A 221 15.37 10.32 43.19
C VAL A 221 16.56 9.76 43.98
N THR A 222 17.67 9.47 43.29
CA THR A 222 18.85 8.80 43.87
C THR A 222 19.88 9.75 44.50
N GLY A 223 19.62 11.07 44.48
CA GLY A 223 20.53 12.06 45.04
C GLY A 223 21.84 12.21 44.26
N LYS A 224 21.89 11.74 43.01
CA LYS A 224 23.06 11.76 42.12
C LYS A 224 23.11 12.97 41.19
N SER A 225 22.30 13.99 41.48
CA SER A 225 22.25 15.23 40.72
C SER A 225 23.31 16.21 41.22
N GLU A 226 24.04 16.85 40.30
CA GLU A 226 24.96 17.95 40.64
C GLU A 226 24.21 19.18 41.19
N ASN A 227 22.89 19.26 40.93
CA ASN A 227 22.04 20.26 41.53
C ASN A 227 21.62 19.81 42.95
N PRO A 228 21.92 20.60 44.01
CA PRO A 228 21.51 20.29 45.39
C PRO A 228 19.99 20.19 45.57
N ILE A 229 19.24 20.60 44.54
CA ILE A 229 17.78 20.61 44.43
C ILE A 229 17.30 19.56 43.40
N GLY A 230 18.02 18.45 43.24
CA GLY A 230 17.60 17.17 42.64
C GLY A 230 17.35 17.12 41.13
N LEU A 231 16.72 18.10 40.48
CA LEU A 231 16.41 18.08 39.04
C LEU A 231 17.05 19.27 38.32
N ASN A 232 17.66 19.04 37.15
CA ASN A 232 18.10 20.11 36.26
C ASN A 232 16.89 20.60 35.42
N TYR A 233 16.27 21.69 35.85
CA TYR A 233 15.01 22.16 35.25
C TYR A 233 15.18 22.88 33.92
N GLU A 234 16.33 23.49 33.68
CA GLU A 234 16.67 24.05 32.38
C GLU A 234 16.79 22.92 31.34
N GLU A 235 17.45 21.83 31.73
CA GLU A 235 17.57 20.64 30.90
C GLU A 235 16.22 19.95 30.69
N TYR A 236 15.40 19.80 31.73
CA TYR A 236 14.02 19.30 31.61
C TYR A 236 13.19 20.15 30.64
N GLN A 237 13.20 21.49 30.79
CA GLN A 237 12.49 22.40 29.90
C GLN A 237 13.00 22.28 28.45
N SER A 238 14.31 22.15 28.26
CA SER A 238 14.92 21.94 26.94
C SER A 238 14.42 20.64 26.30
N MET A 239 14.38 19.53 27.06
CA MET A 239 13.87 18.25 26.57
C MET A 239 12.38 18.30 26.22
N VAL A 240 11.54 18.96 27.03
CA VAL A 240 10.12 19.16 26.72
C VAL A 240 9.94 19.95 25.43
N ARG A 241 10.76 20.99 25.20
CA ARG A 241 10.76 21.72 23.91
C ARG A 241 11.18 20.82 22.75
N SER A 242 12.18 19.97 22.93
CA SER A 242 12.59 19.00 21.90
C SER A 242 11.44 18.03 21.54
N LEU A 243 10.66 17.58 22.52
CA LEU A 243 9.46 16.76 22.28
C LEU A 243 8.41 17.53 21.46
N GLN A 244 8.16 18.81 21.78
CA GLN A 244 7.23 19.66 21.04
C GLN A 244 7.65 19.85 19.57
N VAL A 245 8.94 20.10 19.34
CA VAL A 245 9.50 20.25 17.99
C VAL A 245 9.29 18.96 17.19
N ALA A 246 9.62 17.80 17.78
CA ALA A 246 9.39 16.51 17.14
C ALA A 246 7.91 16.27 16.80
N LEU A 247 6.98 16.60 17.71
CA LEU A 247 5.54 16.47 17.43
C LEU A 247 5.10 17.38 16.28
N LYS A 248 5.62 18.61 16.21
CA LYS A 248 5.29 19.58 15.16
C LYS A 248 5.78 19.14 13.78
N GLU A 249 6.96 18.53 13.71
CA GLU A 249 7.48 17.94 12.46
C GLU A 249 6.55 16.83 11.97
N ILE A 250 6.14 15.92 12.87
CA ILE A 250 5.20 14.84 12.56
C ILE A 250 3.83 15.36 12.11
N GLU A 251 3.36 16.47 12.70
CA GLU A 251 2.05 17.05 12.40
C GLU A 251 1.88 17.43 10.91
N THR A 252 2.99 17.69 10.22
CA THR A 252 3.01 18.00 8.78
C THR A 252 2.81 16.77 7.89
N LEU A 253 3.01 15.56 8.41
CA LEU A 253 2.92 14.33 7.64
C LEU A 253 1.45 13.97 7.34
N PRO A 254 1.16 13.42 6.15
CA PRO A 254 -0.18 12.96 5.81
C PRO A 254 -0.74 11.99 6.85
N THR A 255 -1.96 12.25 7.32
CA THR A 255 -2.70 11.40 8.28
C THR A 255 -2.04 11.18 9.65
N ALA A 256 -0.99 11.93 9.99
CA ALA A 256 -0.34 11.83 11.30
C ALA A 256 -1.33 12.02 12.45
N LYS A 257 -2.22 13.03 12.33
CA LYS A 257 -3.26 13.34 13.34
C LYS A 257 -4.27 12.21 13.57
N SER A 258 -4.44 11.32 12.60
CA SER A 258 -5.32 10.14 12.73
C SER A 258 -4.59 8.90 13.24
N ASN A 259 -3.26 8.95 13.40
CA ASN A 259 -2.49 7.85 13.97
C ASN A 259 -2.65 7.86 15.51
N PRO A 260 -3.07 6.76 16.16
CA PRO A 260 -3.22 6.72 17.62
C PRO A 260 -1.92 7.05 18.39
N ALA A 261 -0.74 6.71 17.85
CA ALA A 261 0.53 7.07 18.48
C ALA A 261 0.75 8.58 18.53
N TYR A 262 0.24 9.34 17.55
CA TYR A 262 0.30 10.81 17.57
C TYR A 262 -0.50 11.38 18.76
N THR A 263 -1.71 10.85 18.99
CA THR A 263 -2.55 11.27 20.12
C THR A 263 -1.88 10.98 21.46
N GLU A 264 -1.25 9.82 21.60
CA GLU A 264 -0.50 9.45 22.80
C GLU A 264 0.72 10.36 23.01
N MET A 265 1.52 10.64 21.97
CA MET A 265 2.65 11.59 22.07
C MET A 265 2.18 13.00 22.47
N LYS A 266 1.11 13.50 21.84
CA LYS A 266 0.54 14.81 22.17
C LYS A 266 0.08 14.87 23.63
N THR A 267 -0.53 13.80 24.12
CA THR A 267 -1.00 13.72 25.51
C THR A 267 0.18 13.67 26.48
N ALA A 268 1.22 12.89 26.17
CA ALA A 268 2.45 12.83 26.94
C ALA A 268 3.12 14.21 27.06
N ILE A 269 3.25 14.94 25.94
CA ILE A 269 3.81 16.32 25.93
C ILE A 269 2.99 17.24 26.84
N ALA A 270 1.65 17.21 26.73
CA ALA A 270 0.79 18.04 27.56
C ALA A 270 0.94 17.74 29.06
N ASP A 271 1.29 16.51 29.43
CA ASP A 271 1.54 16.12 30.81
C ASP A 271 2.95 16.53 31.27
N TYR A 272 3.98 16.40 30.44
CA TYR A 272 5.30 16.97 30.74
C TYR A 272 5.27 18.49 30.90
N GLU A 273 4.52 19.20 30.05
CA GLU A 273 4.28 20.64 30.19
C GLU A 273 3.57 20.98 31.49
N PHE A 274 2.62 20.14 31.92
CA PHE A 274 1.91 20.36 33.17
C PHE A 274 2.83 20.18 34.39
N ALA A 275 3.69 19.16 34.38
CA ALA A 275 4.74 19.00 35.38
C ALA A 275 5.69 20.22 35.42
N LEU A 276 6.10 20.72 34.25
CA LEU A 276 6.89 21.96 34.14
C LEU A 276 6.16 23.17 34.72
N ASN A 277 4.87 23.31 34.48
CA ASN A 277 4.08 24.43 34.98
C ASN A 277 3.92 24.40 36.51
N ILE A 278 3.58 23.23 37.08
CA ILE A 278 3.52 23.04 38.55
C ILE A 278 4.83 23.51 39.18
N TRP A 279 5.94 23.10 38.58
CA TRP A 279 7.27 23.50 38.99
C TRP A 279 7.51 25.01 38.93
N GLN A 280 7.29 25.61 37.76
CA GLN A 280 7.52 27.05 37.54
C GLN A 280 6.64 27.92 38.42
N THR A 281 5.39 27.50 38.66
CA THR A 281 4.46 28.21 39.53
C THR A 281 4.93 28.19 40.98
N TYR A 282 5.44 27.05 41.43
CA TYR A 282 6.05 26.96 42.75
C TYR A 282 7.33 27.80 42.88
N LEU A 283 8.23 27.78 41.89
CA LEU A 283 9.44 28.63 41.92
C LEU A 283 9.10 30.13 42.01
N ARG A 284 8.11 30.59 41.23
CA ARG A 284 7.61 31.98 41.31
C ARG A 284 7.05 32.30 42.69
N HIS A 285 6.27 31.39 43.27
CA HIS A 285 5.74 31.55 44.61
C HIS A 285 6.86 31.63 45.66
N LYS A 286 7.88 30.76 45.58
CA LYS A 286 9.05 30.79 46.48
C LYS A 286 9.81 32.11 46.35
N GLN A 287 10.07 32.60 45.14
CA GLN A 287 10.76 33.87 44.92
C GLN A 287 10.00 35.07 45.51
N ALA A 288 8.67 35.02 45.51
CA ALA A 288 7.81 36.06 46.06
C ALA A 288 7.66 36.01 47.60
N ASN A 289 8.09 34.93 48.28
CA ASN A 289 7.87 34.73 49.71
C ASN A 289 9.20 34.47 50.45
N ALA A 290 9.72 35.49 51.13
CA ALA A 290 11.02 35.45 51.81
C ALA A 290 11.14 34.33 52.86
N ASP A 291 10.04 34.01 53.55
CA ASP A 291 10.00 32.96 54.58
C ASP A 291 10.24 31.55 54.00
N TRP A 292 9.99 31.34 52.71
CA TRP A 292 10.17 30.05 52.03
C TRP A 292 11.60 29.85 51.51
N LEU A 293 12.42 30.90 51.52
CA LEU A 293 13.82 30.84 51.07
C LEU A 293 14.71 30.06 52.05
N GLN A 294 14.36 29.98 53.33
CA GLN A 294 15.17 29.31 54.36
C GLN A 294 14.94 27.78 54.48
N ASN A 295 13.91 27.23 53.83
CA ASN A 295 13.65 25.79 53.87
C ASN A 295 14.58 25.04 52.90
N GLY A 296 15.61 24.38 53.45
CA GLY A 296 16.62 23.62 52.72
C GLY A 296 16.10 22.35 52.03
N ASP A 297 14.98 21.77 52.48
CA ASP A 297 14.37 20.61 51.84
C ASP A 297 13.24 21.03 50.89
N PHE A 298 13.68 21.59 49.78
CA PHE A 298 12.82 22.16 48.75
C PHE A 298 11.87 21.14 48.10
N PHE A 299 12.26 19.85 48.03
CA PHE A 299 11.48 18.81 47.35
C PHE A 299 10.33 18.27 48.21
N ASN A 300 10.51 18.19 49.53
CA ASN A 300 9.48 17.67 50.43
C ASN A 300 8.44 18.71 50.87
N GLN A 301 8.39 19.87 50.19
CA GLN A 301 7.45 20.95 50.52
C GLN A 301 6.00 20.61 50.15
N ARG A 302 5.08 21.18 50.95
CA ARG A 302 3.64 21.11 50.75
C ARG A 302 3.17 22.42 50.13
N VAL A 303 2.61 22.34 48.93
CA VAL A 303 2.19 23.50 48.15
C VAL A 303 0.67 23.65 48.23
N PRO A 304 0.14 24.87 48.45
CA PRO A 304 -1.30 25.11 48.38
C PRO A 304 -1.87 24.62 47.04
N LEU A 305 -2.98 23.88 47.10
CA LEU A 305 -3.65 23.34 45.92
C LEU A 305 -4.13 24.44 44.98
N SER A 306 -4.43 25.64 45.51
CA SER A 306 -4.82 26.83 44.74
C SER A 306 -3.73 27.38 43.81
N LEU A 307 -2.47 26.98 43.99
CA LEU A 307 -1.37 27.37 43.10
C LEU A 307 -1.24 26.45 41.88
N ILE A 308 -2.03 25.38 41.82
CA ILE A 308 -1.99 24.38 40.75
C ILE A 308 -3.39 24.30 40.15
N ASP A 309 -3.50 23.92 38.88
CA ASP A 309 -4.77 23.58 38.25
C ASP A 309 -5.35 22.33 38.95
N SER A 310 -6.16 22.57 39.99
CA SER A 310 -6.68 21.54 40.88
C SER A 310 -7.66 20.61 40.19
N ASP A 311 -8.46 21.14 39.26
CA ASP A 311 -9.45 20.36 38.53
C ASP A 311 -8.75 19.33 37.65
N ARG A 312 -7.74 19.78 36.87
CA ARG A 312 -6.91 18.87 36.08
C ARG A 312 -6.17 17.88 36.97
N LEU A 313 -5.65 18.34 38.11
CA LEU A 313 -4.90 17.49 39.04
C LEU A 313 -5.76 16.32 39.53
N LEU A 314 -6.96 16.60 40.03
CA LEU A 314 -7.86 15.64 40.67
C LEU A 314 -8.54 14.71 39.68
N GLN A 315 -8.82 15.18 38.46
CA GLN A 315 -9.48 14.38 37.44
C GLN A 315 -8.53 13.37 36.77
N ARG A 316 -7.25 13.72 36.62
CA ARG A 316 -6.33 12.96 35.76
C ARG A 316 -5.20 12.26 36.50
N TYR A 317 -4.86 12.69 37.71
CA TYR A 317 -3.69 12.20 38.42
C TYR A 317 -4.04 11.79 39.85
N ASN A 318 -3.58 10.62 40.28
CA ASN A 318 -3.85 10.09 41.60
C ASN A 318 -2.93 10.74 42.65
N VAL A 319 -3.25 11.97 43.05
CA VAL A 319 -2.43 12.77 43.96
C VAL A 319 -3.05 12.83 45.35
N LYS A 320 -2.23 12.65 46.39
CA LYS A 320 -2.65 12.76 47.79
C LYS A 320 -2.88 14.24 48.17
N ILE A 321 -4.11 14.56 48.56
CA ILE A 321 -4.47 15.85 49.15
C ILE A 321 -4.25 15.79 50.67
N ILE A 322 -3.65 16.84 51.22
CA ILE A 322 -3.47 17.04 52.66
C ILE A 322 -4.44 18.16 53.08
N PRO A 323 -5.49 17.85 53.88
CA PRO A 323 -6.36 18.86 54.45
C PRO A 323 -5.55 19.80 55.35
N SER A 324 -5.85 21.11 55.34
CA SER A 324 -5.34 22.06 56.34
C SER A 324 -6.42 23.06 56.71
N SER A 325 -6.26 23.74 57.85
CA SER A 325 -7.23 24.71 58.39
C SER A 325 -7.45 25.94 57.52
N GLU A 326 -6.52 26.26 56.62
CA GLU A 326 -6.57 27.47 55.77
C GLU A 326 -6.74 27.11 54.30
N THR A 327 -5.88 26.24 53.77
CA THR A 327 -5.90 25.82 52.35
C THR A 327 -5.47 24.36 52.20
N ALA A 328 -6.17 23.58 51.37
CA ALA A 328 -5.72 22.22 51.05
C ALA A 328 -4.33 22.26 50.39
N LYS A 329 -3.46 21.31 50.72
CA LYS A 329 -2.08 21.26 50.20
C LYS A 329 -1.78 19.92 49.53
N VAL A 330 -0.80 19.90 48.62
CA VAL A 330 -0.27 18.68 48.01
C VAL A 330 1.25 18.61 48.17
N PRO A 331 1.87 17.43 48.34
CA PRO A 331 3.32 17.32 48.36
C PRO A 331 3.87 17.54 46.94
N LEU A 332 4.74 18.53 46.76
CA LEU A 332 5.22 18.95 45.43
C LEU A 332 5.87 17.79 44.67
N LYS A 333 6.82 17.09 45.31
CA LYS A 333 7.56 15.98 44.72
C LYS A 333 6.64 14.89 44.18
N SER A 334 5.76 14.35 45.03
CA SER A 334 4.86 13.26 44.64
C SER A 334 3.86 13.71 43.57
N THR A 335 3.45 14.98 43.60
CA THR A 335 2.53 15.54 42.61
C THR A 335 3.19 15.62 41.23
N VAL A 336 4.39 16.21 41.14
CA VAL A 336 5.15 16.31 39.89
C VAL A 336 5.50 14.93 39.35
N TRP A 337 5.89 13.99 40.22
CA TRP A 337 6.16 12.61 39.81
C TRP A 337 4.93 11.87 39.31
N ALA A 338 3.77 12.03 39.95
CA ALA A 338 2.54 11.41 39.46
C ALA A 338 2.16 11.90 38.04
N VAL A 339 2.35 13.19 37.77
CA VAL A 339 2.11 13.77 36.43
C VAL A 339 3.16 13.25 35.43
N TRP A 340 4.43 13.21 35.83
CA TRP A 340 5.51 12.71 34.98
C TRP A 340 5.33 11.22 34.64
N ASP A 341 5.02 10.38 35.62
CA ASP A 341 4.77 8.95 35.42
C ASP A 341 3.60 8.72 34.45
N LYS A 342 2.57 9.58 34.52
CA LYS A 342 1.47 9.56 33.55
C LYS A 342 1.93 9.93 32.14
N ALA A 343 2.79 10.95 32.00
CA ALA A 343 3.40 11.30 30.72
C ALA A 343 4.22 10.12 30.15
N ASN A 344 4.97 9.42 31.01
CA ASN A 344 5.74 8.23 30.64
C ASN A 344 4.87 7.05 30.20
N GLU A 345 3.67 6.88 30.77
CA GLU A 345 2.69 5.89 30.30
C GLU A 345 2.26 6.18 28.88
N HIS A 346 1.86 7.42 28.60
CA HIS A 346 1.46 7.86 27.26
C HIS A 346 2.60 7.70 26.24
N ALA A 347 3.82 8.08 26.61
CA ALA A 347 5.00 7.89 25.77
C ALA A 347 5.26 6.41 25.42
N ARG A 348 5.15 5.51 26.41
CA ARG A 348 5.27 4.06 26.18
C ARG A 348 4.15 3.52 25.30
N SER A 349 2.91 3.99 25.50
CA SER A 349 1.76 3.65 24.65
C SER A 349 2.02 4.02 23.19
N ALA A 350 2.49 5.24 22.93
CA ALA A 350 2.85 5.69 21.58
C ALA A 350 3.90 4.78 20.92
N GLN A 351 4.94 4.41 21.65
CA GLN A 351 6.00 3.52 21.16
C GLN A 351 5.46 2.11 20.84
N GLN A 352 4.60 1.56 21.69
CA GLN A 352 3.99 0.24 21.48
C GLN A 352 3.05 0.23 20.27
N ILE A 353 2.28 1.30 20.07
CA ILE A 353 1.43 1.46 18.88
C ILE A 353 2.32 1.48 17.63
N ALA A 354 3.37 2.30 17.62
CA ALA A 354 4.29 2.40 16.49
C ALA A 354 5.06 1.10 16.21
N SER A 355 5.42 0.31 17.23
CA SER A 355 6.09 -0.97 17.02
C SER A 355 5.19 -2.01 16.35
N ARG A 356 3.87 -1.94 16.57
CA ARG A 356 2.89 -2.79 15.87
C ARG A 356 2.68 -2.37 14.42
N SER A 357 3.08 -1.16 14.06
CA SER A 357 2.99 -0.60 12.70
C SER A 357 4.22 -0.85 11.84
N ARG A 358 5.26 -1.52 12.35
CA ARG A 358 6.50 -1.81 11.61
C ARG A 358 6.39 -2.92 10.59
#